data_AF-A0A5J4PY99-F1
#
_entry.id   AF-A0A5J4PY99-F1
#
_cell.length_a   1.000
_cell.length_b   1.000
_cell.length_c   1.000
_cell.angle_alpha   90.00
_cell.angle_beta   90.00
_cell.angle_gamma   90.00
#
_symmetry.space_group_name_H-M   'P 1'
#
loop_
_entity.id
_entity.type
_entity.pdbx_description
1 polymer ?
#
loop_
_entity_poly.entity_id
_entity_poly.type
_entity_poly.pdbx_seq_one_letter_code
_entity_poly.pdbx_strand_id
1 'polypeptide(L)'
;MTKKHKIIIYQVLTRLFGNNNSSCVCNGSIMENGCGKMSDFTTIALKEIKKFGATHVWYTGIIEHATQTDYGMYGIAADHPAIVKGKAGSPYAIKDYYDVDPDLANEVPKRMKEFENLVNRTHRNG
;
A
#
# COMPACT_ATOMS: atom_id res chain seq x y z
N MET A 1 18.70 21.62 -24.32
CA MET A 1 18.58 20.15 -24.18
C MET A 1 18.33 19.84 -22.72
N THR A 2 17.15 19.33 -22.36
CA THR A 2 16.84 18.88 -20.99
C THR A 2 17.74 17.68 -20.66
N LYS A 3 18.53 17.79 -19.59
CA LYS A 3 19.37 16.68 -19.10
C LYS A 3 18.43 15.52 -18.77
N LYS A 4 18.56 14.39 -19.48
CA LYS A 4 17.79 13.19 -19.19
C LYS A 4 18.32 12.61 -17.89
N HIS A 5 17.61 12.83 -16.79
CA HIS A 5 17.99 12.30 -15.48
C HIS A 5 17.82 10.77 -15.47
N LYS A 6 18.80 10.06 -14.90
CA LYS A 6 18.75 8.59 -14.75
C LYS A 6 17.59 8.24 -13.82
N ILE A 7 16.66 7.42 -14.30
CA ILE A 7 15.54 6.93 -13.50
C ILE A 7 16.02 5.75 -12.65
N ILE A 8 15.81 5.84 -11.34
CA ILE A 8 16.05 4.82 -10.34
C ILE A 8 14.74 4.64 -9.56
N ILE A 9 14.16 3.44 -9.62
CA ILE A 9 12.87 3.10 -9.02
C ILE A 9 13.10 2.32 -7.73
N TYR A 10 12.57 2.81 -6.61
CA TYR A 10 12.43 2.06 -5.38
C TYR A 10 11.07 1.38 -5.36
N GLN A 11 11.03 0.10 -5.72
CA GLN A 11 9.80 -0.70 -5.65
C GLN A 11 9.63 -1.26 -4.24
N VAL A 12 8.43 -1.08 -3.69
CA VAL A 12 8.09 -1.54 -2.34
C VAL A 12 6.72 -2.18 -2.34
N LEU A 13 6.56 -3.27 -1.60
CA LEU A 13 5.25 -3.80 -1.27
C LEU A 13 4.70 -3.03 -0.06
N THR A 14 3.75 -2.12 -0.31
CA THR A 14 3.27 -1.15 0.68
C THR A 14 2.79 -1.81 1.98
N ARG A 15 2.08 -2.95 1.85
CA ARG A 15 1.61 -3.76 3.00
C ARG A 15 2.72 -4.22 3.95
N LEU A 16 3.96 -4.34 3.51
CA LEU A 16 5.08 -4.75 4.37
C LEU A 16 5.85 -3.55 4.92
N PHE A 17 5.77 -2.40 4.26
CA PHE A 17 6.52 -1.22 4.68
C PHE A 17 5.92 -0.62 5.95
N GLY A 18 6.70 -0.52 7.02
CA GLY A 18 6.24 -0.01 8.32
C GLY A 18 5.46 -1.00 9.17
N ASN A 19 5.17 -2.21 8.65
CA ASN A 19 4.59 -3.27 9.47
C ASN A 19 5.63 -3.81 10.47
N ASN A 20 5.53 -3.39 11.72
CA ASN A 20 6.42 -3.82 12.80
C ASN A 20 5.92 -5.07 13.54
N ASN A 21 4.83 -5.70 13.08
CA ASN A 21 4.36 -6.98 13.63
C ASN A 21 5.29 -8.11 13.17
N SER A 22 5.78 -8.90 14.12
CA SER A 22 6.65 -10.05 13.86
C SER A 22 5.90 -11.35 13.58
N SER A 23 4.57 -11.37 13.72
CA SER A 23 3.74 -12.53 13.39
C SER A 23 3.72 -12.78 11.88
N CYS A 24 3.99 -14.03 11.50
CA CYS A 24 3.94 -14.49 10.12
C CYS A 24 3.08 -15.76 10.04
N VAL A 25 1.82 -15.63 10.48
CA VAL A 25 0.87 -16.75 10.49
C VAL A 25 0.45 -17.02 9.05
N CYS A 26 0.68 -18.26 8.59
CA CYS A 26 0.23 -18.70 7.27
C CYS A 26 -1.30 -18.53 7.16
N ASN A 27 -1.75 -17.83 6.12
CA ASN A 27 -3.16 -17.48 5.93
C ASN A 27 -3.79 -16.71 7.12
N GLY A 28 -2.97 -15.96 7.85
CA GLY A 28 -3.39 -15.08 8.93
C GLY A 28 -4.19 -13.88 8.43
N SER A 29 -5.07 -13.39 9.28
CA SER A 29 -5.83 -12.15 9.10
C SER A 29 -4.94 -10.91 9.23
N ILE A 30 -5.47 -9.75 8.84
CA ILE A 30 -4.81 -8.46 9.10
C ILE A 30 -4.60 -8.19 10.60
N MET A 31 -5.46 -8.72 11.47
CA MET A 31 -5.31 -8.58 12.93
C MET A 31 -4.14 -9.41 13.46
N GLU A 32 -3.92 -10.60 12.89
CA GLU A 32 -2.82 -11.49 13.30
C GLU A 32 -1.47 -11.01 12.76
N ASN A 33 -1.40 -10.68 11.48
CA ASN A 33 -0.13 -10.40 10.77
C ASN A 33 0.18 -8.90 10.65
N GLY A 34 -0.77 -8.02 10.97
CA GLY A 34 -0.63 -6.59 10.74
C GLY A 34 -0.62 -6.22 9.24
N CYS A 35 -0.48 -4.93 8.99
CA CYS A 35 -0.37 -4.36 7.66
C CYS A 35 0.30 -2.99 7.76
N GLY A 36 1.25 -2.72 6.86
CA GLY A 36 1.81 -1.40 6.65
C GLY A 36 0.75 -0.42 6.15
N LYS A 37 0.93 0.84 6.51
CA LYS A 37 -0.02 1.92 6.22
C LYS A 37 0.61 2.95 5.30
N MET A 38 -0.23 3.64 4.52
CA MET A 38 0.23 4.76 3.70
C MET A 38 0.89 5.87 4.54
N SER A 39 0.51 6.01 5.82
CA SER A 39 1.15 6.92 6.78
C SER A 39 2.59 6.54 7.13
N ASP A 40 2.98 5.27 6.98
CA ASP A 40 4.30 4.78 7.39
C ASP A 40 5.41 5.32 6.49
N PHE A 41 5.08 5.73 5.26
CA PHE A 41 5.94 6.54 4.41
C PHE A 41 6.07 7.97 4.93
N THR A 42 6.66 8.12 6.11
CA THR A 42 6.88 9.41 6.76
C THR A 42 7.84 10.29 5.96
N THR A 43 7.88 11.58 6.29
CA THR A 43 8.88 12.51 5.75
C THR A 43 10.31 12.00 5.94
N ILE A 44 10.60 11.38 7.08
CA ILE A 44 11.94 10.81 7.35
C ILE A 44 12.21 9.64 6.42
N ALA A 45 11.28 8.68 6.33
CA ALA A 45 11.41 7.51 5.46
C ALA A 45 11.63 7.90 3.99
N LEU A 46 10.85 8.85 3.47
CA LEU A 46 10.96 9.31 2.08
C LEU A 46 12.28 10.06 1.81
N LYS A 47 12.76 10.85 2.77
CA LYS A 47 14.08 11.50 2.68
C LYS A 47 15.21 10.47 2.67
N GLU A 48 15.11 9.40 3.46
CA GLU A 48 16.11 8.33 3.43
C GLU A 48 16.06 7.55 2.11
N ILE A 49 14.88 7.27 1.54
CA ILE A 49 14.74 6.68 0.20
C ILE A 49 15.40 7.56 -0.88
N LYS A 50 15.20 8.89 -0.82
CA LYS A 50 15.89 9.83 -1.71
C LYS A 50 17.40 9.84 -1.51
N LYS A 51 17.86 9.87 -0.25
CA LYS A 51 19.28 9.85 0.10
C LYS A 51 19.97 8.58 -0.36
N PHE A 52 19.24 7.45 -0.39
CA PHE A 52 19.67 6.19 -0.99
C PHE A 52 19.88 6.29 -2.53
N GLY A 53 19.38 7.36 -3.17
CA GLY A 53 19.57 7.65 -4.59
C GLY A 53 18.38 7.30 -5.48
N ALA A 54 17.24 6.91 -4.90
CA ALA A 54 16.02 6.69 -5.67
C ALA A 54 15.46 8.01 -6.21
N THR A 55 14.86 7.94 -7.40
CA THR A 55 14.21 9.09 -8.06
C THR A 55 12.71 8.95 -8.14
N HIS A 56 12.20 7.73 -8.02
CA HIS A 56 10.78 7.39 -8.08
C HIS A 56 10.51 6.27 -7.09
N VAL A 57 9.31 6.26 -6.52
CA VAL A 57 8.83 5.17 -5.67
C VAL A 57 7.69 4.47 -6.38
N TRP A 58 7.78 3.13 -6.46
CA TRP A 58 6.70 2.30 -6.95
C TRP A 58 6.03 1.60 -5.77
N TYR A 59 4.87 2.14 -5.36
CA TYR A 59 4.00 1.58 -4.33
C TYR A 59 3.19 0.42 -4.90
N THR A 60 3.65 -0.81 -4.66
CA THR A 60 2.93 -2.02 -5.10
C THR A 60 1.76 -2.32 -4.16
N GLY A 61 0.58 -2.60 -4.72
CA GLY A 61 -0.63 -2.98 -3.97
C GLY A 61 -1.54 -1.83 -3.55
N ILE A 62 -1.34 -0.60 -4.06
CA ILE A 62 -2.18 0.55 -3.72
C ILE A 62 -3.62 0.39 -4.19
N ILE A 63 -3.82 -0.08 -5.43
CA ILE A 63 -5.15 -0.19 -6.03
C ILE A 63 -5.93 -1.30 -5.33
N GLU A 64 -7.23 -1.09 -5.15
CA GLU A 64 -8.10 -2.10 -4.55
C GLU A 64 -8.00 -3.42 -5.31
N HIS A 65 -7.64 -4.47 -4.59
CA HIS A 65 -7.46 -5.82 -5.10
C HIS A 65 -8.28 -6.81 -4.30
N ALA A 66 -8.48 -7.99 -4.90
CA ALA A 66 -9.29 -9.03 -4.31
C ALA A 66 -8.77 -9.43 -2.92
N THR A 67 -9.64 -9.40 -1.91
CA THR A 67 -9.30 -9.63 -0.50
C THR A 67 -10.42 -10.39 0.21
N GLN A 68 -10.10 -11.18 1.23
CA GLN A 68 -11.11 -11.81 2.10
C GLN A 68 -11.42 -10.98 3.35
N THR A 69 -10.71 -9.86 3.57
CA THR A 69 -10.99 -8.97 4.69
C THR A 69 -12.34 -8.27 4.46
N ASP A 70 -13.23 -8.34 5.45
CA ASP A 70 -14.57 -7.76 5.36
C ASP A 70 -14.56 -6.25 5.68
N TYR A 71 -14.94 -5.47 4.68
CA TYR A 71 -15.13 -4.02 4.76
C TYR A 71 -16.55 -3.61 4.35
N GLY A 72 -17.53 -4.52 4.46
CA GLY A 72 -18.90 -4.30 4.04
C GLY A 72 -19.57 -3.08 4.70
N MET A 73 -19.17 -2.74 5.93
CA MET A 73 -19.63 -1.51 6.62
C MET A 73 -19.26 -0.21 5.88
N TYR A 74 -18.27 -0.27 4.99
CA TYR A 74 -17.80 0.85 4.17
C TYR A 74 -18.19 0.70 2.69
N GLY A 75 -19.06 -0.27 2.36
CA GLY A 75 -19.49 -0.55 0.99
C GLY A 75 -18.49 -1.35 0.15
N ILE A 76 -17.47 -1.96 0.78
CA ILE A 76 -16.44 -2.75 0.09
C ILE A 76 -16.67 -4.23 0.39
N ALA A 77 -17.04 -5.00 -0.63
CA ALA A 77 -17.34 -6.42 -0.46
C ALA A 77 -16.07 -7.27 -0.32
N ALA A 78 -16.06 -8.22 0.62
CA ALA A 78 -15.06 -9.29 0.65
C ALA A 78 -15.28 -10.25 -0.52
N ASP A 79 -14.17 -10.77 -1.06
CA ASP A 79 -14.16 -11.69 -2.19
C ASP A 79 -14.16 -13.15 -1.75
N HIS A 80 -14.69 -14.02 -2.62
CA HIS A 80 -14.86 -15.42 -2.30
C HIS A 80 -13.51 -16.15 -2.11
N PRO A 81 -13.36 -17.00 -1.06
CA PRO A 81 -12.07 -17.61 -0.73
C PRO A 81 -11.49 -18.52 -1.81
N ALA A 82 -12.33 -19.04 -2.71
CA ALA A 82 -11.89 -19.84 -3.86
C ALA A 82 -11.16 -19.03 -4.95
N ILE A 83 -11.29 -17.70 -4.95
CA ILE A 83 -10.72 -16.80 -5.97
C ILE A 83 -9.49 -16.08 -5.42
N VAL A 84 -9.50 -15.73 -4.14
CA VAL A 84 -8.45 -14.94 -3.51
C VAL A 84 -7.27 -15.82 -3.09
N LYS A 85 -6.05 -15.42 -3.48
CA LYS A 85 -4.80 -16.07 -3.06
C LYS A 85 -4.38 -15.58 -1.67
N GLY A 86 -4.88 -16.25 -0.63
CA GLY A 86 -4.65 -15.90 0.78
C GLY A 86 -5.55 -14.74 1.26
N LYS A 87 -5.77 -14.62 2.57
CA LYS A 87 -6.74 -13.63 3.12
C LYS A 87 -6.49 -12.19 2.69
N ALA A 88 -5.23 -11.75 2.68
CA ALA A 88 -4.84 -10.38 2.32
C ALA A 88 -4.93 -10.08 0.81
N GLY A 89 -5.14 -11.09 -0.04
CA GLY A 89 -5.14 -10.88 -1.48
C GLY A 89 -3.75 -10.79 -2.11
N SER A 90 -3.75 -10.88 -3.44
CA SER A 90 -2.55 -10.59 -4.24
C SER A 90 -2.59 -9.12 -4.66
N PRO A 91 -1.50 -8.34 -4.49
CA PRO A 91 -1.46 -6.92 -4.89
C PRO A 91 -1.60 -6.70 -6.41
N TYR A 92 -1.63 -7.78 -7.21
CA TYR A 92 -1.82 -7.76 -8.66
C TYR A 92 -3.23 -8.22 -9.09
N ALA A 93 -4.06 -8.69 -8.17
CA ALA A 93 -5.44 -9.13 -8.44
C ALA A 93 -6.42 -7.95 -8.32
N ILE A 94 -6.21 -6.90 -9.10
CA ILE A 94 -7.01 -5.66 -9.07
C ILE A 94 -8.47 -5.97 -9.37
N LYS A 95 -9.39 -5.40 -8.58
CA LYS A 95 -10.84 -5.54 -8.80
C LYS A 95 -11.56 -4.20 -8.99
N ASP A 96 -11.03 -3.11 -8.43
CA ASP A 96 -11.52 -1.77 -8.69
C ASP A 96 -10.34 -0.83 -8.99
N TYR A 97 -10.32 -0.25 -10.19
CA TYR A 97 -9.28 0.69 -10.62
C TYR A 97 -9.48 2.12 -10.11
N TYR A 98 -10.64 2.42 -9.51
CA TYR A 98 -11.01 3.74 -9.03
C TYR A 98 -10.86 3.90 -7.52
N ASP A 99 -10.49 2.82 -6.82
CA ASP A 99 -10.33 2.79 -5.38
C ASP A 99 -8.95 2.26 -4.94
N VAL A 100 -8.65 2.42 -3.66
CA VAL A 100 -7.40 1.98 -3.03
C VAL A 100 -7.64 0.90 -1.98
N ASP A 101 -6.65 0.02 -1.78
CA ASP A 101 -6.74 -1.08 -0.82
C ASP A 101 -7.05 -0.55 0.61
N PRO A 102 -8.21 -0.91 1.20
CA PRO A 102 -8.61 -0.46 2.52
C PRO A 102 -7.65 -0.90 3.63
N ASP A 103 -6.91 -2.00 3.45
CA ASP A 103 -5.94 -2.48 4.43
C ASP A 103 -4.77 -1.49 4.63
N LEU A 104 -4.49 -0.63 3.64
CA LEU A 104 -3.38 0.33 3.67
C LEU A 104 -3.75 1.67 4.32
N ALA A 105 -5.04 1.90 4.60
CA ALA A 105 -5.53 3.10 5.24
C ALA A 105 -5.52 2.96 6.78
N ASN A 106 -5.30 4.07 7.47
CA ASN A 106 -5.53 4.16 8.91
C ASN A 106 -7.03 4.26 9.19
N GLU A 107 -7.75 5.03 8.37
CA GLU A 107 -9.19 5.20 8.41
C GLU A 107 -9.78 4.81 7.04
N VAL A 108 -10.42 3.65 6.95
CA VAL A 108 -10.97 3.12 5.67
C VAL A 108 -11.88 4.11 4.92
N PRO A 109 -12.78 4.87 5.59
CA PRO A 109 -13.59 5.90 4.90
C PRO A 109 -12.77 7.03 4.27
N LYS A 110 -11.53 7.25 4.72
CA LYS A 110 -10.62 8.32 4.24
C LYS A 110 -9.52 7.80 3.32
N ARG A 111 -9.54 6.51 2.94
CA ARG A 111 -8.48 5.85 2.17
C ARG A 111 -8.00 6.62 0.93
N MET A 112 -8.93 7.18 0.13
CA MET A 112 -8.58 8.01 -1.03
C MET A 112 -7.83 9.28 -0.63
N LYS A 113 -8.26 9.92 0.47
CA LYS A 113 -7.57 11.11 0.99
C LYS A 113 -6.19 10.77 1.55
N GLU A 114 -6.05 9.62 2.21
CA GLU A 114 -4.75 9.14 2.68
C GLU A 114 -3.80 8.82 1.52
N PHE A 115 -4.32 8.29 0.40
CA PHE A 115 -3.55 8.09 -0.82
C PHE A 115 -3.08 9.42 -1.43
N GLU A 116 -3.94 10.42 -1.57
CA GLU A 116 -3.53 11.77 -2.00
C GLU A 116 -2.45 12.35 -1.08
N ASN A 117 -2.58 12.14 0.23
CA ASN A 117 -1.60 12.60 1.21
C ASN A 117 -0.25 11.89 1.05
N LEU A 118 -0.24 10.58 0.76
CA LEU A 118 0.97 9.83 0.41
C LEU A 118 1.65 10.46 -0.81
N VAL A 119 0.92 10.60 -1.92
CA VAL A 119 1.46 11.17 -3.18
C VAL A 119 2.05 12.56 -2.95
N ASN A 120 1.30 13.45 -2.28
CA ASN A 120 1.75 14.79 -1.96
C ASN A 120 3.00 14.79 -1.07
N ARG A 121 3.06 13.90 -0.07
CA ARG A 121 4.20 13.79 0.83
C ARG A 121 5.43 13.25 0.12
N THR A 122 5.28 12.32 -0.82
CA THR A 122 6.35 11.81 -1.67
C THR A 122 6.93 12.93 -2.53
N HIS A 123 6.11 13.67 -3.28
CA HIS A 123 6.57 14.78 -4.12
C HIS A 123 7.27 15.89 -3.32
N ARG A 124 6.81 16.20 -2.10
CA ARG A 124 7.46 17.20 -1.24
C ARG A 124 8.84 16.76 -0.74
N ASN A 125 9.10 15.46 -0.68
CA ASN A 125 10.34 14.92 -0.12
C ASN A 125 11.35 14.46 -1.16
N GLY A 126 10.98 14.32 -2.44
CA GLY A 126 11.94 14.16 -3.54
C GLY A 126 11.42 13.37 -4.71
#